data_AF-A0AA39HSB1-F1
#
_entry.id   AF-A0AA39HSB1-F1
#
_cell.length_a   1.000
_cell.length_b   1.000
_cell.length_c   1.000
_cell.angle_alpha   90.00
_cell.angle_beta   90.00
_cell.angle_gamma   90.00
#
_symmetry.space_group_name_H-M   'P 1'
#
loop_
_entity.id
_entity.type
_entity.pdbx_description
1 polymer ?
#
loop_
_entity_poly.entity_id
_entity_poly.type
_entity_poly.pdbx_seq_one_letter_code
_entity_poly.pdbx_strand_id
1 'polypeptide(L)'
;MFLDNFCDIPVHTVDAFIGCEADNVIISLPHSELGFLADEIDPITRKYFNRRVLVMLTRAKKKMFVIGHLNDDGKSQYSMLYQFLYNNRNIDTLICD
;
A
#
# COMPACT_ATOMS: atom_id res chain seq x y z
N MET A 1 -3.97 -32.40 0.23
CA MET A 1 -4.13 -31.61 1.47
C MET A 1 -2.83 -30.84 1.62
N PHE A 2 -2.81 -29.56 1.25
CA PHE A 2 -1.59 -28.73 1.18
C PHE A 2 -1.88 -27.37 1.84
N LEU A 3 -1.96 -27.31 3.17
CA LEU A 3 -2.19 -26.04 3.88
C LEU A 3 -1.43 -25.93 5.21
N ASP A 4 -0.35 -26.68 5.43
CA ASP A 4 0.31 -26.69 6.76
C ASP A 4 1.55 -25.78 6.86
N ASN A 5 1.93 -25.02 5.83
CA ASN A 5 3.19 -24.25 5.81
C ASN A 5 3.07 -22.72 5.63
N PHE A 6 1.89 -22.10 5.79
CA PHE A 6 1.74 -20.64 5.64
C PHE A 6 2.08 -19.82 6.90
N CYS A 7 2.53 -20.44 7.99
CA CYS A 7 2.72 -19.77 9.29
C CYS A 7 3.92 -18.81 9.39
N ASP A 8 4.81 -18.73 8.40
CA ASP A 8 6.08 -17.99 8.53
C ASP A 8 6.12 -16.63 7.81
N ILE A 9 5.02 -16.16 7.22
CA ILE A 9 5.00 -14.82 6.59
C ILE A 9 4.51 -13.80 7.64
N PRO A 10 5.39 -12.91 8.13
CA PRO A 10 5.01 -11.96 9.16
C PRO A 10 4.04 -10.92 8.57
N VAL A 11 2.94 -10.70 9.28
CA VAL A 11 1.91 -9.71 8.91
C VAL A 11 1.96 -8.55 9.89
N HIS A 12 2.07 -7.34 9.35
CA HIS A 12 2.20 -6.12 10.14
C HIS A 12 1.20 -5.06 9.67
N THR A 13 0.74 -4.23 10.60
CA THR A 13 0.16 -2.93 10.23
C THR A 13 1.26 -2.02 9.69
N VAL A 14 0.88 -0.98 8.93
CA VAL A 14 1.84 0.01 8.42
C VAL A 14 2.64 0.65 9.57
N ASP A 15 1.98 0.95 10.68
CA ASP A 15 2.60 1.57 11.85
C ASP A 15 3.64 0.63 12.51
N ALA A 16 3.31 -0.66 12.64
CA ALA A 16 4.22 -1.65 13.21
C ALA A 16 5.43 -1.95 12.31
N PHE A 17 5.35 -1.60 11.02
CA PHE A 17 6.41 -1.82 10.04
C PHE A 17 7.26 -0.56 9.76
N ILE A 18 7.06 0.53 10.51
CA ILE A 18 7.87 1.75 10.39
C ILE A 18 9.33 1.44 10.73
N GLY A 19 10.25 1.85 9.86
CA GLY A 19 11.69 1.64 10.04
C GLY A 19 12.16 0.22 9.66
N CYS A 20 11.23 -0.69 9.38
CA CYS A 20 11.53 -2.00 8.82
C CYS A 20 11.53 -1.97 7.28
N GLU A 21 12.25 -2.90 6.68
CA GLU A 21 12.27 -3.13 5.24
C GLU A 21 12.36 -4.63 4.95
N ALA A 22 11.80 -5.05 3.83
CA ALA A 22 11.93 -6.41 3.34
C ALA A 22 12.32 -6.43 1.86
N ASP A 23 12.90 -7.55 1.41
CA ASP A 23 13.24 -7.73 0.00
C ASP A 23 11.98 -7.61 -0.88
N ASN A 24 10.92 -8.29 -0.47
CA ASN A 24 9.61 -8.24 -1.12
C ASN A 24 8.54 -7.92 -0.09
N VAL A 25 7.57 -7.07 -0.46
CA VAL A 25 6.46 -6.69 0.41
C VAL A 25 5.14 -6.90 -0.33
N ILE A 26 4.18 -7.51 0.34
CA ILE A 26 2.79 -7.60 -0.12
C ILE A 26 1.99 -6.59 0.71
N ILE A 27 1.25 -5.73 0.03
CA ILE A 27 0.41 -4.70 0.64
C ILE A 27 -1.03 -4.98 0.27
N SER A 28 -1.86 -5.15 1.29
CA SER A 28 -3.31 -5.09 1.14
C SER A 28 -3.76 -3.66 1.38
N LEU A 29 -4.32 -3.02 0.35
CA LEU A 29 -4.97 -1.72 0.49
C LEU A 29 -6.28 -1.89 1.26
N PRO A 30 -6.52 -1.08 2.30
CA PRO A 30 -7.83 -1.05 2.96
C PRO A 30 -8.87 -0.38 2.04
N HIS A 31 -10.12 -0.38 2.49
CA HIS A 31 -11.16 0.47 1.90
C HIS A 31 -10.72 1.94 1.92
N SER A 32 -11.13 2.76 0.94
CA SER A 32 -10.73 4.17 0.82
C SER A 32 -11.04 5.04 2.05
N GLU A 33 -12.07 4.64 2.80
CA GLU A 33 -12.54 5.31 4.03
C GLU A 33 -11.95 4.72 5.31
N LEU A 34 -11.05 3.72 5.21
CA LEU A 34 -10.50 3.01 6.36
C LEU A 34 -8.97 3.03 6.38
N GLY A 35 -8.44 2.87 7.60
CA GLY A 35 -7.01 2.71 7.84
C GLY A 35 -6.19 3.90 7.35
N PHE A 36 -5.01 3.60 6.79
CA PHE A 36 -4.06 4.62 6.38
C PHE A 36 -4.40 5.34 5.09
N LEU A 37 -5.38 4.84 4.31
CA LEU A 37 -5.83 5.55 3.12
C LEU A 37 -6.63 6.78 3.55
N ALA A 38 -7.57 6.64 4.48
CA ALA A 38 -8.40 7.74 5.00
C ALA A 38 -7.63 8.87 5.72
N ASP A 39 -6.34 8.71 5.99
CA ASP A 39 -5.53 9.74 6.63
C ASP A 39 -5.38 10.97 5.73
N GLU A 40 -5.59 12.15 6.30
CA GLU A 40 -5.42 13.42 5.60
C GLU A 40 -4.01 13.60 5.05
N ILE A 41 -3.92 14.19 3.87
CA ILE A 41 -2.64 14.63 3.31
C ILE A 41 -2.16 15.80 4.16
N ASP A 42 -0.98 15.64 4.78
CA ASP A 42 -0.38 16.65 5.64
C ASP A 42 -0.22 17.98 4.87
N PRO A 43 -0.99 19.03 5.24
CA PRO A 43 -1.04 20.28 4.50
C PRO A 43 0.29 21.04 4.53
N ILE A 44 1.15 20.77 5.52
CA ILE A 44 2.45 21.42 5.67
C ILE A 44 3.43 20.87 4.64
N THR A 45 3.37 19.57 4.36
CA THR A 45 4.35 18.92 3.48
C THR A 45 4.07 19.12 1.99
N ARG A 46 2.87 19.59 1.60
CA ARG A 46 2.42 19.70 0.20
C ARG A 46 2.71 18.44 -0.64
N LYS A 47 2.86 17.28 0.01
CA LYS A 47 3.16 16.02 -0.67
C LYS A 47 1.86 15.47 -1.24
N TYR A 48 1.96 14.79 -2.38
CA TYR A 48 0.84 14.13 -3.02
C TYR A 48 0.25 12.96 -2.20
N PHE A 49 0.92 12.55 -1.11
CA PHE A 49 0.57 11.39 -0.28
C PHE A 49 0.67 11.73 1.21
N ASN A 50 -0.19 11.10 2.02
CA ASN A 50 -0.07 11.12 3.47
C ASN A 50 1.16 10.32 3.94
N ARG A 51 1.54 10.49 5.22
CA ARG A 51 2.78 9.91 5.77
C ARG A 51 2.79 8.38 5.75
N ARG A 52 1.66 7.72 6.04
CA ARG A 52 1.57 6.27 6.09
C ARG A 52 1.61 5.63 4.69
N VAL A 53 1.03 6.28 3.69
CA VAL A 53 1.19 5.89 2.28
C VAL A 53 2.67 5.96 1.88
N LEU A 54 3.39 7.04 2.26
CA LEU A 54 4.84 7.14 1.98
C LEU A 54 5.66 6.06 2.67
N VAL A 55 5.33 5.72 3.92
CA VAL A 55 5.94 4.58 4.62
C VAL A 55 5.71 3.33 3.79
N MET A 56 4.46 2.99 3.49
CA MET A 56 4.08 1.81 2.72
C MET A 56 4.85 1.69 1.39
N LEU A 57 4.94 2.78 0.62
CA LEU A 57 5.62 2.81 -0.67
C LEU A 57 7.15 2.59 -0.60
N THR A 58 7.75 2.75 0.58
CA THR A 58 9.22 2.69 0.76
C THR A 58 9.70 1.45 1.51
N ARG A 59 8.82 0.46 1.75
CA ARG A 59 9.15 -0.73 2.57
C ARG A 59 9.85 -1.85 1.79
N ALA A 60 9.73 -1.87 0.46
CA ALA A 60 10.27 -2.93 -0.39
C ALA A 60 11.63 -2.55 -0.99
N LYS A 61 12.63 -3.43 -0.87
CA LYS A 61 13.96 -3.23 -1.49
C LYS A 61 13.99 -3.64 -2.96
N LYS A 62 13.26 -4.70 -3.32
CA LYS A 62 13.28 -5.27 -4.68
C LYS A 62 11.92 -5.16 -5.35
N LYS A 63 10.88 -5.77 -4.76
CA LYS A 63 9.58 -5.87 -5.41
C LYS A 63 8.41 -5.69 -4.43
N MET A 64 7.36 -5.04 -4.93
CA MET A 64 6.15 -4.77 -4.17
C MET A 64 4.95 -5.36 -4.91
N PHE A 65 4.04 -5.98 -4.16
CA PHE A 65 2.76 -6.46 -4.68
C PHE A 65 1.66 -5.70 -3.96
N VAL A 66 0.82 -5.00 -4.69
CA VAL A 66 -0.29 -4.23 -4.10
C VAL A 66 -1.61 -4.84 -4.53
N ILE A 67 -2.40 -5.27 -3.55
CA ILE A 67 -3.70 -5.88 -3.72
C ILE A 67 -4.74 -4.93 -3.13
N GLY A 68 -5.80 -4.64 -3.86
CA GLY A 68 -6.82 -3.72 -3.36
C GLY A 68 -8.11 -3.74 -4.16
N HIS A 69 -9.02 -2.85 -3.77
CA HIS A 69 -10.26 -2.58 -4.47
C HIS A 69 -10.31 -1.12 -4.91
N LEU A 70 -10.81 -0.86 -6.12
CA LEU A 70 -11.04 0.47 -6.66
C LEU A 70 -12.51 0.83 -6.44
N ASN A 71 -12.81 1.62 -5.42
CA ASN A 71 -14.15 2.20 -5.33
C ASN A 71 -14.24 3.47 -6.18
N ASP A 72 -15.31 3.59 -6.95
CA ASP A 72 -15.54 4.73 -7.86
C ASP A 72 -15.53 6.09 -7.15
N ASP A 73 -15.97 6.15 -5.88
CA ASP A 73 -16.00 7.37 -5.08
C ASP A 73 -14.61 7.84 -4.62
N GLY A 74 -13.62 6.94 -4.58
CA GLY A 74 -12.24 7.22 -4.14
C GLY A 74 -11.29 7.65 -5.27
N LYS A 75 -11.73 7.61 -6.53
CA LYS A 75 -10.88 7.86 -7.71
C LYS A 75 -10.26 9.24 -7.74
N SER A 76 -10.91 10.28 -7.18
CA SER A 76 -10.35 11.65 -7.25
C SER A 76 -9.17 11.86 -6.30
N GLN A 77 -9.32 11.44 -5.03
CA GLN A 77 -8.33 11.70 -3.97
C GLN A 77 -7.07 10.83 -4.11
N TYR A 78 -7.21 9.58 -4.60
CA TYR A 78 -6.09 8.64 -4.74
C TYR A 78 -5.68 8.41 -6.19
N SER A 79 -6.18 9.19 -7.14
CA SER A 79 -5.78 9.15 -8.56
C SER A 79 -4.26 9.09 -8.74
N MET A 80 -3.53 9.93 -8.00
CA MET A 80 -2.07 9.97 -8.05
C MET A 80 -1.40 8.75 -7.42
N LEU A 81 -2.01 8.13 -6.40
CA LEU A 81 -1.48 6.90 -5.80
C LEU A 81 -1.60 5.77 -6.82
N TYR A 82 -2.79 5.57 -7.38
CA TYR A 82 -2.99 4.54 -8.40
C TYR A 82 -2.10 4.78 -9.62
N GLN A 83 -1.99 6.01 -10.10
CA GLN A 83 -1.08 6.35 -11.19
C GLN A 83 0.39 6.04 -10.85
N PHE A 84 0.83 6.33 -9.62
CA PHE A 84 2.17 5.97 -9.16
C PHE A 84 2.37 4.45 -9.14
N LEU A 85 1.39 3.71 -8.62
CA LEU A 85 1.45 2.24 -8.52
C LEU A 85 1.51 1.60 -9.91
N TYR A 86 0.65 2.02 -10.85
CA TYR A 86 0.62 1.47 -12.22
C TYR A 86 1.85 1.85 -13.07
N ASN A 87 2.47 3.00 -12.82
CA ASN A 87 3.63 3.45 -13.60
C ASN A 87 4.96 2.87 -13.08
N ASN A 88 4.99 2.30 -11.87
CA ASN A 88 6.21 1.74 -11.30
C ASN A 88 6.41 0.28 -11.68
N ARG A 89 7.45 0.00 -12.47
CA ARG A 89 7.79 -1.38 -12.91
C ARG A 89 8.15 -2.35 -11.79
N ASN A 90 8.51 -1.84 -10.60
CA ASN A 90 8.84 -2.67 -9.44
C ASN A 90 7.61 -3.01 -8.59
N ILE A 91 6.42 -2.56 -9.00
CA ILE A 91 5.16 -2.76 -8.31
C ILE A 91 4.24 -3.55 -9.23
N ASP A 92 3.86 -4.75 -8.80
CA ASP A 92 2.78 -5.50 -9.46
C ASP A 92 1.47 -5.16 -8.73
N THR A 93 0.48 -4.68 -9.47
CA THR A 93 -0.83 -4.28 -8.93
C THR A 93 -1.92 -5.27 -9.32
N LEU A 94 -2.69 -5.72 -8.34
CA LEU A 94 -3.94 -6.45 -8.53
C LEU A 94 -5.05 -5.66 -7.84
N ILE A 95 -5.78 -4.86 -8.63
CA ILE A 95 -6.87 -4.05 -8.12
C ILE A 95 -8.16 -4.53 -8.76
N CYS A 96 -9.09 -4.97 -7.94
CA CYS A 96 -10.41 -5.42 -8.36
C CYS A 96 -11.39 -4.24 -8.39
N ASP A 97 -12.37 -4.32 -9.29
CA ASP A 97 -13.53 -3.43 -9.37
C ASP A 97 -14.70 -3.92 -8.51
#